data_AF-A0A914KKB8-F1
#
_entry.id   AF-A0A914KKB8-F1
#
_cell.length_a   1.000
_cell.length_b   1.000
_cell.length_c   1.000
_cell.angle_alpha   90.00
_cell.angle_beta   90.00
_cell.angle_gamma   90.00
#
_symmetry.space_group_name_H-M   'P 1'
#
loop_
_entity.id
_entity.type
_entity.pdbx_description
1 polymer ?
#
loop_
_entity_poly.entity_id
_entity_poly.type
_entity_poly.pdbx_seq_one_letter_code
_entity_poly.pdbx_strand_id
1 'polypeptide(L)'
;MKREDIQGLRTVAVLAVILFHIWPQRFPSGYLGVDVFFVISGHLIAKCLNNVANEGHVGAKILEFYRRRIQRIVPIYLFVCLLTAR
;
A
#
# COMPACT_ATOMS: atom_id res chain seq x y z
N MET A 1 6.76 5.88 15.65
CA MET A 1 6.11 7.16 15.29
C MET A 1 5.16 6.92 14.12
N LYS A 2 3.84 6.89 14.36
CA LYS A 2 2.85 6.84 13.28
C LYS A 2 2.99 8.16 12.49
N ARG A 3 3.35 8.07 11.22
CA ARG A 3 3.40 9.22 10.30
C ARG A 3 2.00 9.47 9.76
N GLU A 4 1.17 10.10 10.60
CA GLU A 4 -0.23 10.38 10.31
C GLU A 4 -0.39 11.33 9.12
N ASP A 5 0.59 12.20 8.91
CA ASP A 5 0.75 13.04 7.71
C ASP A 5 0.76 12.21 6.41
N ILE A 6 1.58 11.17 6.37
CA ILE A 6 1.69 10.29 5.20
C ILE A 6 0.44 9.41 5.05
N GLN A 7 -0.17 9.01 6.16
CA GLN A 7 -1.44 8.29 6.12
C GLN A 7 -2.58 9.17 5.60
N GLY A 8 -2.62 10.45 5.99
CA GLY A 8 -3.57 11.43 5.46
C GLY A 8 -3.45 11.58 3.94
N LEU A 9 -2.22 11.65 3.42
CA LEU A 9 -1.99 11.74 1.97
C LEU A 9 -2.49 10.48 1.23
N ARG A 10 -2.31 9.29 1.82
CA ARG A 10 -2.88 8.06 1.28
C ARG A 10 -4.41 8.06 1.31
N THR A 11 -5.02 8.62 2.36
CA THR A 11 -6.48 8.78 2.45
C THR A 11 -7.00 9.66 1.31
N VAL A 12 -6.35 10.79 1.03
CA VAL A 12 -6.71 11.67 -0.09
C VAL A 12 -6.63 10.92 -1.43
N ALA A 13 -5.59 10.11 -1.64
CA ALA A 13 -5.44 9.30 -2.84
C ALA A 13 -6.58 8.27 -2.99
N VAL A 14 -6.97 7.59 -1.91
CA VAL A 14 -8.11 6.64 -1.91
C VAL A 14 -9.44 7.37 -2.16
N LEU A 15 -9.65 8.55 -1.58
CA LEU A 15 -10.84 9.35 -1.82
C LEU A 15 -11.01 9.70 -3.31
N ALA A 16 -9.91 10.04 -4.00
CA ALA A 16 -9.95 10.29 -5.44
C ALA A 16 -10.39 9.04 -6.23
N VAL A 17 -9.95 7.85 -5.83
CA VAL A 17 -10.36 6.57 -6.45
C VAL A 17 -11.84 6.28 -6.18
N ILE A 18 -12.32 6.53 -4.96
CA ILE A 18 -13.74 6.37 -4.60
C ILE A 18 -14.60 7.30 -5.47
N LEU A 19 -14.21 8.58 -5.59
CA LEU A 19 -14.94 9.55 -6.42
C LEU A 19 -14.98 9.15 -7.90
N PHE A 20 -13.89 8.58 -8.44
CA PHE A 20 -13.88 8.03 -9.80
C PHE A 20 -14.92 6.92 -9.98
N HIS A 21 -15.07 6.02 -8.99
CA HIS A 21 -16.04 4.93 -9.09
C HIS A 21 -17.50 5.39 -8.92
N ILE A 22 -17.76 6.43 -8.11
CA ILE A 22 -19.12 6.96 -7.90
C ILE A 22 -19.56 7.87 -9.06
N TRP A 23 -18.69 8.78 -9.51
CA TRP A 23 -18.98 9.76 -10.57
C TRP A 23 -17.89 9.81 -11.64
N PRO A 24 -17.77 8.76 -12.49
CA PRO A 24 -16.68 8.65 -13.46
C PRO A 24 -16.65 9.79 -14.49
N GLN A 25 -17.82 10.33 -14.88
CA GLN A 25 -17.88 11.45 -15.83
C GLN A 25 -17.42 12.79 -15.21
N ARG A 26 -17.57 12.96 -13.89
CA ARG A 26 -17.19 14.20 -13.20
C ARG A 26 -15.76 14.18 -12.69
N PHE A 27 -15.24 12.98 -12.37
CA PHE A 27 -13.88 12.77 -11.89
C PHE A 27 -13.12 11.76 -12.75
N PRO A 28 -12.97 11.98 -14.07
CA PRO A 28 -12.36 11.01 -14.98
C PRO A 28 -10.90 10.69 -14.64
N SER A 29 -10.19 11.61 -13.99
CA SER A 29 -8.79 11.44 -13.58
C SER A 29 -8.61 10.84 -12.19
N GLY A 30 -9.68 10.48 -11.48
CA GLY A 30 -9.56 9.95 -10.12
C GLY A 30 -8.87 8.58 -10.03
N TYR A 31 -8.72 7.86 -11.14
CA TYR A 31 -7.91 6.63 -11.21
C TYR A 31 -6.43 6.89 -10.86
N LEU A 32 -5.90 8.09 -11.10
CA LEU A 32 -4.53 8.48 -10.73
C LEU A 32 -4.29 8.38 -9.21
N GLY A 33 -5.34 8.39 -8.40
CA GLY A 33 -5.26 8.14 -6.97
C GLY A 33 -4.65 6.77 -6.64
N VAL A 34 -4.82 5.77 -7.52
CA VAL A 34 -4.19 4.45 -7.37
C VAL A 34 -2.67 4.57 -7.46
N ASP A 35 -2.16 5.24 -8.50
CA ASP A 35 -0.73 5.42 -8.72
C ASP A 35 -0.09 6.20 -7.57
N VAL A 36 -0.71 7.31 -7.17
CA VAL A 36 -0.24 8.14 -6.04
C VAL A 36 -0.19 7.33 -4.75
N PHE A 37 -1.24 6.54 -4.45
CA PHE A 37 -1.28 5.69 -3.27
C PHE A 37 -0.13 4.66 -3.25
N PHE A 38 0.15 4.04 -4.40
CA PHE A 38 1.22 3.05 -4.51
C PHE A 38 2.61 3.69 -4.40
N VAL A 39 2.84 4.86 -5.00
CA VAL A 39 4.12 5.59 -4.88
C VAL A 39 4.41 5.95 -3.42
N ILE A 40 3.42 6.51 -2.70
CA ILE A 40 3.56 6.87 -1.28
C ILE A 40 3.85 5.62 -0.43
N SER A 41 3.09 4.55 -0.69
CA SER A 41 3.28 3.28 0.02
C SER A 41 4.67 2.70 -0.25
N GLY A 42 5.12 2.69 -1.51
CA GLY A 42 6.45 2.23 -1.91
C GLY A 42 7.57 3.00 -1.23
N HIS A 43 7.47 4.33 -1.18
CA HIS A 43 8.43 5.18 -0.46
C HIS A 43 8.53 4.80 1.02
N LEU A 44 7.39 4.59 1.70
CA LEU A 44 7.37 4.20 3.11
C LEU A 44 7.95 2.80 3.34
N ILE A 45 7.68 1.86 2.43
CA ILE A 45 8.24 0.50 2.45
C ILE A 45 9.76 0.55 2.31
N ALA A 46 10.26 1.29 1.31
CA ALA A 46 11.69 1.46 1.07
C ALA A 46 12.40 2.10 2.28
N LYS A 47 11.81 3.14 2.87
CA LYS A 47 12.33 3.77 4.09
C LYS A 47 12.37 2.79 5.28
N CYS A 48 11.33 1.99 5.46
CA CYS A 48 11.30 0.98 6.51
C CYS A 48 12.36 -0.11 6.30
N LEU A 49 12.57 -0.52 5.05
CA LEU A 49 13.57 -1.51 4.69
C LEU A 49 15.00 -0.97 4.91
N ASN A 50 15.25 0.30 4.57
CA ASN A 50 16.52 0.96 4.82
C ASN A 50 16.86 1.03 6.31
N ASN A 51 15.88 1.32 7.16
CA ASN A 51 16.07 1.29 8.62
C ASN A 51 16.48 -0.11 9.11
N VAL A 52 15.86 -1.16 8.58
CA VAL A 52 16.21 -2.55 8.90
C VAL A 52 17.62 -2.92 8.43
N ALA A 53 18.04 -2.40 7.27
CA ALA A 53 19.36 -2.68 6.69
C ALA A 53 20.52 -2.08 7.51
N ASN A 54 20.28 -1.03 8.30
CA ASN A 54 21.32 -0.40 9.12
C ASN A 54 21.61 -1.13 10.44
N GLU A 55 20.84 -2.18 10.78
CA GLU A 55 20.93 -2.84 12.09
C GLU A 55 21.57 -4.24 12.02
N GLY A 56 22.82 -4.35 11.54
CA GLY A 56 23.79 -5.46 11.76
C GLY A 56 23.44 -6.91 11.34
N HIS A 57 22.16 -7.26 11.22
CA HIS A 57 21.63 -8.59 10.91
C HIS A 57 20.61 -8.49 9.75
N VAL A 58 21.10 -7.98 8.63
CA VAL A 58 20.27 -7.52 7.49
C VAL A 58 19.43 -8.65 6.90
N GLY A 59 20.02 -9.83 6.64
CA GLY A 59 19.33 -10.94 5.98
C GLY A 59 18.11 -11.46 6.77
N ALA A 60 18.29 -11.78 8.06
CA ALA A 60 17.22 -12.31 8.91
C ALA A 60 16.09 -11.29 9.13
N LYS A 61 16.42 -10.01 9.30
CA LYS A 61 15.40 -8.96 9.52
C LYS A 61 14.64 -8.59 8.25
N ILE A 62 15.27 -8.63 7.08
CA ILE A 62 14.58 -8.48 5.79
C ILE A 62 13.60 -9.64 5.60
N LEU A 63 14.02 -10.88 5.86
CA LEU A 63 13.14 -12.04 5.75
C LEU A 63 11.91 -11.91 6.67
N GLU A 64 12.12 -11.51 7.93
CA GLU A 64 11.04 -11.28 8.88
C GLU A 64 10.11 -10.12 8.44
N PHE A 65 10.65 -9.07 7.83
CA PHE A 65 9.86 -7.98 7.26
C PHE A 65 8.91 -8.46 6.16
N TYR A 66 9.40 -9.27 5.22
CA TYR A 66 8.57 -9.83 4.16
C TYR A 66 7.59 -10.88 4.69
N ARG A 67 8.00 -11.72 5.64
CA ARG A 67 7.14 -12.71 6.30
C ARG A 67 5.89 -12.08 6.91
N ARG A 68 6.06 -11.01 7.70
CA ARG A 68 4.95 -10.27 8.33
C ARG A 68 4.00 -9.64 7.30
N ARG A 69 4.54 -9.19 6.16
CA ARG A 69 3.73 -8.61 5.07
C ARG A 69 2.92 -9.67 4.36
N ILE A 70 3.54 -10.80 4.02
CA ILE A 70 2.87 -11.92 3.36
C ILE A 70 1.70 -12.42 4.22
N GLN A 71 1.94 -12.66 5.52
CA GLN A 71 0.90 -13.10 6.46
C GLN A 71 -0.28 -12.12 6.60
N ARG A 72 -0.10 -10.85 6.23
CA ARG A 72 -1.16 -9.82 6.29
C ARG A 72 -1.86 -9.61 4.95
N ILE A 73 -1.13 -9.60 3.83
CA ILE A 73 -1.66 -9.21 2.51
C ILE A 73 -2.21 -10.43 1.76
N VAL A 74 -1.51 -11.56 1.79
CA VAL A 74 -1.86 -12.75 1.00
C VAL A 74 -3.24 -13.32 1.34
N PRO A 75 -3.67 -13.43 2.62
CA PRO A 75 -4.99 -13.99 2.94
C PRO A 75 -6.14 -13.24 2.26
N ILE A 76 -6.11 -11.90 2.31
CA ILE A 76 -7.14 -11.05 1.70
C ILE A 76 -7.06 -11.10 0.18
N TYR A 77 -5.85 -11.08 -0.38
CA TYR A 77 -5.66 -11.20 -1.81
C TYR A 77 -6.25 -12.52 -2.35
N LEU A 78 -5.89 -13.65 -1.73
CA LEU A 78 -6.41 -14.97 -2.12
C LEU A 78 -7.93 -15.04 -1.96
N PHE A 79 -8.46 -14.48 -0.88
CA PHE A 79 -9.90 -14.43 -0.65
C PHE A 79 -10.64 -13.67 -1.77
N VAL A 80 -10.16 -12.48 -2.14
CA VAL A 80 -10.75 -11.71 -3.25
C VAL A 80 -10.59 -12.48 -4.56
N CYS A 81 -9.40 -13.00 -4.86
CA CYS A 81 -9.17 -13.80 -6.07
C CYS A 81 -10.13 -14.99 -6.15
N LEU A 82 -10.35 -15.73 -5.07
CA LEU A 82 -11.29 -16.85 -5.03
C LEU A 82 -12.74 -16.42 -5.27
N LEU A 83 -13.15 -15.27 -4.72
CA LEU A 83 -14.51 -14.75 -4.91
C LEU A 83 -14.75 -14.17 -6.30
N THR A 84 -13.72 -13.58 -6.91
CA THR A 84 -13.81 -12.97 -8.24
C THR A 84 -13.42 -13.90 -9.38
N ALA A 85 -12.75 -15.02 -9.07
CA ALA A 85 -12.44 -16.07 -10.04
C ALA A 85 -13.75 -16.72 -10.49
N ARG A 86 -14.28 -16.18 -11.59
CA ARG A 86 -15.24 -16.86 -12.45
C ARG A 86 -14.51 -17.69 -13.48
#